data_AF-A0A9D4QNM6-F1
#
_entry.id   AF-A0A9D4QNM6-F1
#
_cell.length_a   1.000
_cell.length_b   1.000
_cell.length_c   1.000
_cell.angle_alpha   90.00
_cell.angle_beta   90.00
_cell.angle_gamma   90.00
#
_symmetry.space_group_name_H-M   'P 1'
#
loop_
_entity.id
_entity.type
_entity.pdbx_description
1 polymer ?
#
loop_
_entity_poly.entity_id
_entity_poly.type
_entity_poly.pdbx_seq_one_letter_code
_entity_poly.pdbx_strand_id
1 'polypeptide(L)'
;MYAFALSPKSDVLGLTFKCPSNFEYKSGQWVRIACLELGKSEYHPFTLTSAPNEQHLSHHIRAVGPWTINMRKTYEVNNRVDKPFPKVRVVLVSLRSLEQNRNSFLEVELLT
;
A
#
# COMPACT_ATOMS: atom_id res chain seq x y z
N MET A 1 -0.59 -7.78 -9.46
CA MET A 1 -0.97 -7.34 -8.09
C MET A 1 -2.05 -8.28 -7.57
N TYR A 2 -1.98 -8.72 -6.31
CA TYR A 2 -3.12 -9.42 -5.68
C TYR A 2 -3.64 -8.53 -4.55
N ALA A 3 -4.76 -7.86 -4.81
CA ALA A 3 -5.54 -7.22 -3.77
C ALA A 3 -6.72 -8.14 -3.48
N PHE A 4 -6.87 -8.54 -2.23
CA PHE A 4 -8.02 -9.34 -1.81
C PHE A 4 -8.53 -8.78 -0.49
N ALA A 5 -9.84 -8.54 -0.45
CA ALA A 5 -10.51 -8.37 0.82
C ALA A 5 -10.46 -9.72 1.54
N LEU A 6 -9.89 -9.75 2.73
CA LEU A 6 -9.83 -10.95 3.56
C LEU A 6 -11.26 -11.27 4.04
N SER A 7 -12.09 -11.94 3.25
CA SER A 7 -13.50 -12.25 3.55
C SER A 7 -14.45 -11.02 3.58
N PRO A 8 -15.69 -11.14 3.04
CA PRO A 8 -16.72 -10.09 3.15
C PRO A 8 -17.04 -9.67 4.59
N LYS A 9 -16.74 -10.52 5.58
CA LYS A 9 -17.04 -10.27 7.01
C LYS A 9 -15.90 -9.59 7.80
N SER A 10 -14.70 -9.49 7.24
CA SER A 10 -13.58 -8.82 7.93
C SER A 10 -13.50 -7.38 7.48
N ASP A 11 -13.27 -6.41 8.37
CA ASP A 11 -13.02 -5.01 8.02
C ASP A 11 -11.57 -4.74 7.57
N VAL A 12 -10.85 -5.77 7.09
CA VAL A 12 -9.45 -5.68 6.65
C VAL A 12 -9.31 -5.82 5.13
N LEU A 13 -8.64 -4.84 4.52
CA LEU A 13 -8.12 -4.91 3.16
C LEU A 13 -6.70 -5.48 3.18
N GLY A 14 -6.49 -6.61 2.50
CA GLY A 14 -5.18 -7.19 2.25
C GLY A 14 -4.62 -6.71 0.92
N LEU A 15 -3.44 -6.10 0.93
CA LEU A 15 -2.75 -5.66 -0.28
C LEU A 15 -1.39 -6.32 -0.39
N THR A 16 -1.17 -7.05 -1.49
CA THR A 16 0.12 -7.68 -1.79
C THR A 16 0.65 -7.21 -3.14
N PHE A 17 1.90 -6.76 -3.10
CA PHE A 17 2.61 -6.16 -4.22
C PHE A 17 3.94 -6.88 -4.44
N LYS A 18 4.44 -6.88 -5.68
CA LYS A 18 5.79 -7.36 -5.95
C LYS A 18 6.79 -6.41 -5.27
N CYS A 19 7.78 -6.98 -4.57
CA CYS A 19 8.85 -6.19 -4.00
C CYS A 19 9.73 -5.62 -5.14
N PRO A 20 9.91 -4.29 -5.24
CA PRO A 20 10.76 -3.69 -6.27
C PRO A 20 12.22 -4.10 -6.10
N SER A 21 12.97 -4.12 -7.20
CA SER A 21 14.42 -4.30 -7.14
C SER A 21 15.05 -3.17 -6.30
N ASN A 22 15.93 -3.55 -5.36
CA ASN A 22 16.59 -2.65 -4.40
C ASN A 22 15.68 -2.03 -3.33
N PHE A 23 14.48 -2.58 -3.11
CA PHE A 23 13.65 -2.19 -1.97
C PHE A 23 14.11 -2.94 -0.71
N GLU A 24 14.86 -2.25 0.14
CA GLU A 24 15.33 -2.79 1.42
C GLU A 24 14.56 -2.17 2.58
N TYR A 25 14.08 -3.01 3.48
CA TYR A 25 13.44 -2.58 4.72
C TYR A 25 13.76 -3.53 5.87
N LYS A 26 13.49 -3.10 7.09
CA LYS A 26 13.61 -3.89 8.33
C LYS A 26 12.22 -4.23 8.84
N SER A 27 12.12 -5.35 9.56
CA SER A 27 10.88 -5.75 10.21
C SER A 27 10.31 -4.64 11.08
N GLY A 28 9.00 -4.42 10.99
CA GLY A 28 8.30 -3.36 11.71
C GLY A 28 8.39 -1.96 11.10
N GLN A 29 9.17 -1.77 10.01
CA GLN A 29 9.09 -0.51 9.25
C GLN A 29 7.74 -0.36 8.56
N TRP A 30 7.42 0.89 8.24
CA TRP A 30 6.18 1.29 7.63
C TRP A 30 6.45 2.13 6.39
N VAL A 31 5.45 2.20 5.52
CA VAL A 31 5.46 2.98 4.29
C VAL A 31 4.26 3.92 4.28
N ARG A 32 4.34 4.97 3.47
CA ARG A 32 3.18 5.80 3.13
C ARG A 32 2.53 5.29 1.86
N ILE A 33 1.22 5.11 1.87
CA ILE A 33 0.44 4.67 0.72
C ILE A 33 -0.51 5.79 0.27
N ALA A 34 -0.52 6.09 -1.01
CA ALA A 34 -1.57 6.89 -1.66
C ALA A 34 -2.31 6.03 -2.70
N CYS A 35 -3.64 6.13 -2.73
CA CYS A 35 -4.47 5.52 -3.76
C CYS A 35 -4.81 6.57 -4.82
N LEU A 36 -4.35 6.37 -6.06
CA LEU A 36 -4.46 7.39 -7.11
C LEU A 36 -5.90 7.70 -7.52
N GLU A 37 -6.84 6.80 -7.21
CA GLU A 37 -8.28 6.98 -7.44
C GLU A 37 -8.96 7.78 -6.32
N LEU A 38 -8.41 7.81 -5.10
CA LEU A 38 -8.95 8.56 -3.96
C LEU A 38 -8.31 9.95 -3.81
N GLY A 39 -7.10 10.13 -4.30
CA GLY A 39 -6.37 11.39 -4.23
C GLY A 39 -4.87 11.19 -4.39
N LYS A 40 -4.24 11.95 -5.27
CA LYS A 40 -2.79 11.79 -5.57
C LYS A 40 -1.87 12.36 -4.48
N SER A 41 -2.40 13.20 -3.60
CA SER A 41 -1.65 13.92 -2.55
C SER A 41 -1.96 13.41 -1.14
N GLU A 42 -2.88 12.47 -0.98
CA GLU A 42 -3.27 11.96 0.34
C GLU A 42 -2.56 10.63 0.64
N TYR A 43 -1.61 10.70 1.58
CA TYR A 43 -0.75 9.57 1.95
C TYR A 43 -0.99 9.14 3.40
N HIS A 44 -1.26 7.86 3.61
CA HIS A 44 -1.49 7.28 4.94
C HIS A 44 -0.40 6.28 5.32
N PRO A 45 0.05 6.24 6.58
CA PRO A 45 1.10 5.35 7.04
C PRO A 45 0.56 3.94 7.33
N PHE A 46 1.22 2.90 6.81
CA PHE A 46 0.92 1.49 7.12
C PHE A 46 2.19 0.67 7.32
N THR A 47 2.18 -0.19 8.33
CA THR A 47 3.26 -1.14 8.60
C THR A 47 3.30 -2.22 7.53
N LEU A 48 4.51 -2.59 7.10
CA LEU A 48 4.74 -3.76 6.26
C LEU A 48 4.51 -5.02 7.09
N THR A 49 3.62 -5.89 6.62
CA THR A 49 3.31 -7.17 7.29
C THR A 49 4.10 -8.35 6.73
N SER A 50 4.77 -8.17 5.60
CA SER A 50 5.70 -9.12 4.99
C SER A 50 7.06 -9.09 5.68
N ALA A 51 7.80 -10.19 5.64
CA ALA A 51 9.19 -10.22 6.08
C ALA A 51 10.15 -9.59 5.04
N PRO A 52 11.26 -8.94 5.47
CA PRO A 52 12.23 -8.30 4.57
C PRO A 52 12.84 -9.18 3.48
N ASN A 53 12.86 -10.49 3.68
CA ASN A 53 13.40 -11.47 2.74
C ASN A 53 12.36 -12.00 1.73
N GLU A 54 11.10 -11.59 1.86
CA GLU A 54 10.04 -11.98 0.93
C GLU A 54 10.13 -11.21 -0.39
N GLN A 55 9.74 -11.88 -1.48
CA GLN A 55 9.70 -11.28 -2.82
C GLN A 55 8.48 -10.36 -3.03
N HIS A 56 7.66 -10.17 -2.00
CA HIS A 56 6.46 -9.37 -2.03
C HIS A 56 6.37 -8.47 -0.79
N LEU A 57 5.68 -7.35 -0.94
CA LEU A 57 5.32 -6.44 0.15
C LEU A 57 3.85 -6.65 0.46
N SER A 58 3.52 -6.98 1.71
CA SER A 58 2.14 -7.15 2.16
C SER A 58 1.73 -6.09 3.18
N HIS A 59 0.46 -5.70 3.13
CA HIS A 59 -0.16 -4.77 4.06
C HIS A 59 -1.54 -5.27 4.47
N HIS A 60 -1.87 -5.07 5.75
CA HIS A 60 -3.20 -5.33 6.30
C HIS A 60 -3.79 -4.02 6.82
N ILE A 61 -4.74 -3.47 6.07
CA ILE A 61 -5.32 -2.15 6.32
C ILE A 61 -6.72 -2.33 6.89
N ARG A 62 -6.94 -1.91 8.14
CA ARG A 62 -8.29 -1.89 8.74
C ARG A 62 -9.10 -0.70 8.22
N ALA A 63 -10.35 -0.94 7.84
CA ALA A 63 -11.30 0.05 7.35
C ALA A 63 -11.98 0.79 8.52
N VAL A 64 -11.24 1.68 9.19
CA VAL A 64 -11.72 2.39 10.41
C VAL A 64 -11.99 3.87 10.22
N GLY A 65 -11.44 4.48 9.16
CA GLY A 65 -11.63 5.90 8.83
C GLY A 65 -12.01 6.12 7.38
N PRO A 66 -12.43 7.36 7.00
CA PRO A 66 -12.97 7.65 5.67
C PRO A 66 -12.07 7.17 4.52
N TRP A 67 -10.77 7.46 4.61
CA TRP A 67 -9.82 7.04 3.58
C TRP A 67 -9.69 5.51 3.49
N THR A 68 -9.52 4.81 4.60
CA THR A 68 -9.37 3.34 4.62
C THR A 68 -10.65 2.60 4.21
N ILE A 69 -11.83 3.13 4.55
CA ILE A 69 -13.13 2.60 4.15
C ILE A 69 -13.30 2.76 2.65
N ASN A 70 -13.00 3.94 2.11
CA ASN A 70 -13.05 4.18 0.67
C ASN A 70 -12.04 3.32 -0.06
N MET A 71 -10.81 3.20 0.45
CA MET A 71 -9.78 2.34 -0.14
C MET A 71 -10.26 0.90 -0.24
N ARG A 72 -10.84 0.35 0.82
CA ARG A 72 -11.46 -0.99 0.78
C ARG A 72 -12.52 -1.09 -0.31
N LYS A 73 -13.50 -0.19 -0.35
CA LYS A 73 -14.57 -0.18 -1.37
C LYS A 73 -14.03 -0.14 -2.79
N THR A 74 -12.97 0.63 -2.99
CA THR A 74 -12.27 0.76 -4.26
C THR A 74 -11.69 -0.60 -4.71
N TYR A 75 -11.25 -1.46 -3.80
CA TYR A 75 -10.69 -2.80 -4.11
C TYR A 75 -11.72 -3.95 -4.00
N GLU A 76 -13.00 -3.67 -3.80
CA GLU A 76 -14.05 -4.71 -3.80
C GLU A 76 -14.34 -5.20 -5.23
N VAL A 77 -14.28 -6.53 -5.42
CA VAL A 77 -14.45 -7.19 -6.73
C VAL A 77 -15.80 -6.86 -7.39
N ASN A 78 -16.87 -6.80 -6.59
CA ASN A 78 -18.22 -6.50 -7.07
C ASN A 78 -18.33 -5.10 -7.71
N ASN A 79 -17.43 -4.18 -7.37
CA ASN A 79 -17.41 -2.82 -7.92
C ASN A 79 -16.50 -2.67 -9.15
N ARG A 80 -15.92 -3.78 -9.66
CA ARG A 80 -14.82 -3.78 -10.65
C ARG A 80 -15.09 -4.60 -11.91
N VAL A 81 -16.37 -4.79 -12.28
CA VAL A 81 -16.79 -5.70 -13.36
C VAL A 81 -16.03 -5.52 -14.68
N ASP A 82 -15.56 -4.32 -15.02
CA ASP A 82 -14.73 -4.06 -16.22
C ASP A 82 -13.62 -3.00 -15.99
N LYS A 83 -13.10 -2.88 -14.75
CA LYS A 83 -12.09 -1.86 -14.43
C LYS A 83 -10.83 -2.49 -13.82
N PRO A 84 -9.63 -2.05 -14.23
CA PRO A 84 -8.41 -2.48 -13.56
C PRO A 84 -8.42 -2.05 -12.09
N PHE A 85 -7.64 -2.77 -11.28
CA PHE A 85 -7.43 -2.36 -9.90
C PHE A 85 -6.74 -0.98 -9.85
N PRO A 86 -7.05 -0.15 -8.84
CA PRO A 86 -6.41 1.14 -8.69
C PRO A 86 -4.90 1.00 -8.54
N LYS A 87 -4.20 1.96 -9.10
CA LYS A 87 -2.78 2.15 -8.83
C LYS A 87 -2.60 2.78 -7.45
N VAL A 88 -1.58 2.31 -6.75
CA VAL A 88 -1.11 2.91 -5.50
C VAL A 88 0.33 3.36 -5.65
N ARG A 89 0.66 4.44 -4.94
CA ARG A 89 2.03 4.87 -4.70
C ARG A 89 2.43 4.47 -3.31
N VAL A 90 3.58 3.81 -3.20
CA VAL A 90 4.17 3.42 -1.92
C VAL A 90 5.48 4.16 -1.76
N VAL A 91 5.68 4.77 -0.59
CA VAL A 91 6.89 5.52 -0.25
C VAL A 91 7.43 5.00 1.06
N LEU A 92 8.63 4.41 1.02
CA LEU A 92 9.36 4.05 2.24
C LEU A 92 9.91 5.29 2.89
N VAL A 93 9.67 5.44 4.19
CA VAL A 93 10.23 6.53 4.98
C VAL A 93 11.49 6.02 5.67
N SER A 94 12.66 6.38 5.15
CA SER A 94 13.94 6.10 5.82
C SER A 94 14.31 7.25 6.75
N LEU A 95 14.78 6.91 7.97
CA LEU A 95 15.25 7.90 8.95
C LEU A 95 16.37 8.78 8.38
N ARG A 96 17.29 8.19 7.59
CA ARG A 96 18.38 8.93 6.94
C ARG A 96 17.86 9.95 5.91
N SER A 97 16.73 9.65 5.26
CA SER A 97 16.07 10.54 4.30
C SER A 97 15.39 11.72 5.00
N LEU A 98 14.80 11.47 6.17
CA LEU A 98 14.19 12.51 7.00
C LEU A 98 15.24 13.50 7.54
N GLU A 99 16.40 13.01 7.98
CA GLU A 99 17.50 13.84 8.52
C GLU A 99 18.17 14.73 7.47
N GLN A 100 18.22 14.29 6.21
CA GLN A 100 18.89 15.02 5.14
C GLN A 100 17.97 15.97 4.35
N ASN A 101 16.68 16.08 4.74
CA ASN A 101 15.62 16.74 3.95
C ASN A 101 15.66 16.34 2.46
N ARG A 102 16.22 15.16 2.18
CA ARG A 102 16.23 14.52 0.88
C ARG A 102 15.13 13.50 0.93
N ASN A 103 14.11 13.84 0.20
CA ASN A 103 13.14 12.91 -0.31
C ASN A 103 13.81 11.87 -1.23
N SER A 104 14.63 10.97 -0.68
CA SER A 104 14.99 9.72 -1.37
C SER A 104 13.75 8.83 -1.37
N PHE A 105 12.81 9.21 -2.21
CA PHE A 105 11.60 8.47 -2.48
C PHE A 105 11.97 7.30 -3.38
N LEU A 106 11.79 6.08 -2.89
CA LEU A 106 11.45 4.99 -3.78
C LEU A 106 9.95 5.13 -4.06
N GLU A 107 9.60 5.88 -5.10
CA GLU A 107 8.22 5.89 -5.60
C GLU A 107 8.02 4.58 -6.35
N VAL A 108 7.35 3.66 -5.69
CA VAL A 108 6.92 2.43 -6.34
C VAL A 108 5.55 2.72 -6.94
N GLU A 109 5.51 3.05 -8.23
CA GLU A 109 4.27 2.97 -8.98
C GLU A 109 4.02 1.48 -9.27
N LEU A 110 3.08 0.91 -8.52
CA LEU A 110 2.68 -0.47 -8.76
C LEU A 110 1.78 -0.48 -9.99
N LEU A 111 2.43 -0.62 -11.15
CA LEU A 111 1.75 -0.82 -12.42
C LEU A 111 1.04 -2.17 -12.40
N THR A 112 -0.24 -2.14 -12.76
CA THR A 112 -1.14 -3.29 -12.92
C THR A 112 -0.63 -4.26 -13.97
#